data_AF-A0A7C4U660-F1
#
_entry.id   AF-A0A7C4U660-F1
#
_cell.length_a   1.000
_cell.length_b   1.000
_cell.length_c   1.000
_cell.angle_alpha   90.00
_cell.angle_beta   90.00
_cell.angle_gamma   90.00
#
_symmetry.space_group_name_H-M   'P 1'
#
loop_
_entity.id
_entity.type
_entity.pdbx_description
1 polymer ?
#
loop_
_entity_poly.entity_id
_entity_poly.type
_entity_poly.pdbx_seq_one_letter_code
_entity_poly.pdbx_strand_id
1 'polypeptide(L)'
;NSEFIRIGFKEYKKQFDLSTLGFTNRTADSVNKNNEKMLSMRQLQKAIDSLQKENQRIKDQMTKDMLLQFHFSSRPDSFWLQPALNQKPSGEVVKRFDLLLPDSAEGNVNQNVQNMAASVRLNTESLINTASDKDRTLRRHKIEWHRKIVLSLACLVLFLVGAPLGSIIRKGGLGTPLIFAIIFFMVFYFSSTTGEKFAKENTFTPFTGMWMATFVLTPVGIFLTYKAMRDSQLFNKEFYYRSARVIKKLFGR
;
A
#
# COMPACT_ATOMS: atom_id res chain seq x y z
N ASN A 1 -17.82 -42.31 38.94
CA ASN A 1 -18.89 -41.81 39.82
C ASN A 1 -18.70 -40.32 40.07
N SER A 2 -19.27 -39.47 39.21
CA SER A 2 -19.40 -38.03 39.47
C SER A 2 -20.86 -37.75 39.77
N GLU A 3 -21.25 -37.77 41.05
CA GLU A 3 -22.59 -37.36 41.46
C GLU A 3 -22.75 -35.86 41.22
N PHE A 4 -23.75 -35.49 40.42
CA PHE A 4 -24.15 -34.11 40.22
C PHE A 4 -24.97 -33.64 41.43
N ILE A 5 -24.30 -33.03 42.41
CA ILE A 5 -24.96 -32.46 43.59
C ILE A 5 -25.45 -31.05 43.25
N ARG A 6 -26.75 -30.80 43.43
CA ARG A 6 -27.36 -29.47 43.25
C ARG A 6 -27.20 -28.67 44.54
N ILE A 7 -26.37 -27.63 44.50
CA ILE A 7 -26.09 -26.76 45.65
C ILE A 7 -26.90 -25.46 45.49
N GLY A 8 -27.63 -25.05 46.52
CA GLY A 8 -28.40 -23.80 46.56
C GLY A 8 -27.77 -22.79 47.52
N PHE A 9 -27.42 -21.61 47.02
CA PHE A 9 -26.85 -20.52 47.82
C PHE A 9 -27.47 -19.19 47.40
N LYS A 10 -27.53 -18.24 48.33
CA LYS A 10 -28.02 -16.87 48.07
C LYS A 10 -26.99 -16.02 47.30
N GLU A 11 -25.69 -16.26 47.51
CA GLU A 11 -24.59 -15.61 46.81
C GLU A 11 -23.40 -16.59 46.74
N TYR A 12 -22.75 -16.71 45.58
CA TYR A 12 -21.56 -17.54 45.39
C TYR A 12 -20.43 -16.71 44.80
N LYS A 13 -19.36 -16.58 45.59
CA LYS A 13 -18.13 -15.88 45.19
C LYS A 13 -17.09 -16.91 44.78
N LYS A 14 -16.95 -17.12 43.47
CA LYS A 14 -15.87 -17.92 42.91
C LYS A 14 -14.60 -17.08 42.86
N GLN A 15 -13.62 -17.38 43.71
CA GLN A 15 -12.29 -16.82 43.58
C GLN A 15 -11.58 -17.55 42.44
N PHE A 16 -11.27 -16.80 41.38
CA PHE A 16 -10.60 -17.33 40.20
C PHE A 16 -9.16 -16.84 40.21
N ASP A 17 -8.20 -17.77 40.32
CA ASP A 17 -6.78 -17.41 40.25
C ASP A 17 -6.40 -17.04 38.81
N LEU A 18 -6.11 -15.76 38.61
CA LEU A 18 -5.73 -15.19 37.32
C LEU A 18 -4.41 -15.77 36.79
N SER A 19 -3.58 -16.37 37.64
CA SER A 19 -2.32 -17.01 37.26
C SER A 19 -2.54 -18.20 36.30
N THR A 20 -3.69 -18.88 36.41
CA THR A 20 -4.08 -19.99 35.53
C THR A 20 -4.45 -19.58 34.11
N LEU A 21 -4.66 -18.27 33.85
CA LEU A 21 -5.00 -17.73 32.52
C LEU A 21 -3.78 -17.44 31.65
N GLY A 22 -2.56 -17.80 32.10
CA GLY A 22 -1.36 -17.69 31.27
C GLY A 22 -0.92 -16.25 30.98
N PHE A 23 -1.31 -15.28 31.80
CA PHE A 23 -0.88 -13.87 31.65
C PHE A 23 0.62 -13.64 31.90
N THR A 24 1.39 -14.67 32.24
CA THR A 24 2.85 -14.62 32.37
C THR A 24 3.55 -14.51 31.02
N ASN A 25 2.93 -14.99 29.94
CA ASN A 25 3.47 -14.95 28.57
C ASN A 25 2.95 -13.75 27.77
N ARG A 26 2.93 -12.55 28.36
CA ARG A 26 2.61 -11.33 27.60
C ARG A 26 3.73 -11.09 26.60
N THR A 27 3.39 -11.08 25.30
CA THR A 27 4.32 -10.64 24.26
C THR A 27 4.83 -9.25 24.63
N ALA A 28 6.15 -9.07 24.69
CA ALA A 28 6.75 -7.79 25.05
C ALA A 28 6.23 -6.68 24.12
N ASP A 29 5.89 -5.52 24.68
CA ASP A 29 5.36 -4.38 23.93
C ASP A 29 6.31 -3.92 22.80
N SER A 30 7.61 -4.23 22.90
CA SER A 30 8.62 -3.98 21.87
C SER A 30 8.35 -4.71 20.55
N VAL A 31 7.75 -5.91 20.59
CA VAL A 31 7.49 -6.73 19.39
C VAL A 31 6.46 -6.07 18.48
N ASN A 32 5.53 -5.31 19.05
CA ASN A 32 4.40 -4.74 18.33
C ASN A 32 4.47 -3.22 18.14
N LYS A 33 5.50 -2.56 18.68
CA LYS A 33 5.66 -1.09 18.61
C LYS A 33 5.69 -0.55 17.18
N ASN A 34 6.20 -1.33 16.23
CA ASN A 34 6.30 -0.95 14.82
C ASN A 34 5.19 -1.55 13.95
N ASN A 35 4.24 -2.26 14.54
CA ASN A 35 3.17 -2.92 13.78
C ASN A 35 2.04 -1.92 13.49
N GLU A 36 1.98 -1.46 12.25
CA GLU A 36 1.00 -0.47 11.78
C GLU A 36 -0.46 -0.93 12.00
N LYS A 37 -0.72 -2.24 12.02
CA LYS A 37 -2.06 -2.80 12.18
C LYS A 37 -2.66 -2.52 13.56
N MET A 38 -1.80 -2.41 14.57
CA MET A 38 -2.21 -2.24 15.98
C MET A 38 -2.49 -0.79 16.36
N LEU A 39 -2.15 0.16 15.49
CA LEU A 39 -2.43 1.57 15.72
C LEU A 39 -3.92 1.88 15.51
N SER A 40 -4.43 2.78 16.36
CA SER A 40 -5.73 3.42 16.14
C SER A 40 -5.66 4.41 14.97
N MET A 41 -6.80 4.76 14.37
CA MET A 41 -6.86 5.71 13.24
C MET A 41 -6.19 7.06 13.54
N ARG A 42 -6.35 7.58 14.76
CA ARG A 42 -5.74 8.85 15.19
C ARG A 42 -4.22 8.74 15.33
N GLN A 43 -3.75 7.67 15.96
CA GLN A 43 -2.31 7.40 16.09
C GLN A 43 -1.67 7.20 14.73
N LEU A 44 -2.37 6.51 13.83
CA LEU A 44 -1.90 6.21 12.51
C LEU A 44 -1.87 7.45 11.62
N GLN A 45 -2.81 8.39 11.76
CA GLN A 45 -2.73 9.72 11.14
C GLN A 45 -1.47 10.47 11.61
N LYS A 46 -1.26 10.57 12.93
CA LYS A 46 -0.07 11.23 13.49
C LYS A 46 1.23 10.57 13.02
N ALA A 47 1.24 9.23 12.90
CA ALA A 47 2.37 8.48 12.37
C ALA A 47 2.60 8.78 10.88
N ILE A 48 1.54 8.84 10.05
CA ILE A 48 1.65 9.22 8.63
C ILE A 48 2.23 10.61 8.48
N ASP A 49 1.75 11.60 9.26
CA ASP A 49 2.24 12.98 9.19
C ASP A 49 3.73 13.05 9.58
N SER A 50 4.12 12.32 10.63
CA SER A 50 5.52 12.22 11.07
C SER A 50 6.41 11.56 10.02
N LEU A 51 5.98 10.44 9.45
CA LEU A 51 6.71 9.70 8.40
C LEU A 51 6.81 10.53 7.12
N GLN A 52 5.78 11.29 6.75
CA GLN A 52 5.83 12.19 5.59
C GLN A 52 6.89 13.27 5.77
N LYS A 53 6.92 13.90 6.95
CA LYS A 53 7.93 14.92 7.27
C LYS A 53 9.34 14.33 7.32
N GLU A 54 9.50 13.12 7.86
CA GLU A 54 10.78 12.39 7.87
C GLU A 54 11.23 12.09 6.43
N ASN A 55 10.36 11.55 5.57
CA ASN A 55 10.71 11.24 4.18
C ASN A 55 11.08 12.49 3.37
N GLN A 56 10.41 13.62 3.61
CA GLN A 56 10.77 14.90 2.98
C GLN A 56 12.16 15.37 3.44
N ARG A 57 12.43 15.34 4.74
CA ARG A 57 13.76 15.70 5.28
C ARG A 57 14.88 14.82 4.71
N ILE A 58 14.63 13.52 4.60
CA ILE A 58 15.58 12.58 4.01
C ILE A 58 15.84 12.92 2.53
N LYS A 59 14.79 13.23 1.76
CA LYS A 59 14.95 13.66 0.35
C LYS A 59 15.75 14.96 0.24
N ASP A 60 15.47 15.94 1.11
CA ASP A 60 16.22 17.19 1.13
C ASP A 60 17.69 16.97 1.52
N GLN A 61 17.96 16.14 2.54
CA GLN A 61 19.33 15.77 2.94
C GLN A 61 20.06 15.05 1.80
N MET A 62 19.42 14.08 1.14
CA MET A 62 19.99 13.37 -0.01
C MET A 62 20.43 14.33 -1.12
N THR A 63 19.60 15.33 -1.46
CA THR A 63 19.97 16.32 -2.49
C THR A 63 21.18 17.17 -2.07
N LYS A 64 21.28 17.55 -0.80
CA LYS A 64 22.41 18.33 -0.27
C LYS A 64 23.69 17.49 -0.22
N ASP A 65 23.62 16.27 0.31
CA ASP A 65 24.76 15.36 0.47
C ASP A 65 25.33 14.94 -0.89
N MET A 66 24.47 14.74 -1.90
CA MET A 66 24.91 14.45 -3.27
C MET A 66 25.68 15.62 -3.89
N LEU A 67 25.23 16.86 -3.67
CA LEU A 67 25.92 18.07 -4.18
C LEU A 67 27.28 18.30 -3.51
N LEU A 68 27.43 17.88 -2.24
CA LEU A 68 28.69 17.98 -1.50
C LEU A 68 29.76 16.98 -1.97
N GLN A 69 29.36 15.84 -2.54
CA GLN A 69 30.32 14.88 -3.14
C GLN A 69 30.99 15.42 -4.39
N PHE A 70 30.37 16.40 -5.05
CA PHE A 70 30.93 17.01 -6.23
C PHE A 70 31.71 18.28 -5.87
N HIS A 71 33.04 18.24 -6.03
CA HIS A 71 33.96 19.36 -5.77
C HIS A 71 33.66 20.65 -6.57
N PHE A 72 32.75 20.61 -7.54
CA PHE A 72 32.32 21.77 -8.31
C PHE A 72 31.22 22.61 -7.63
N SER A 73 30.61 22.13 -6.53
CA SER A 73 29.60 22.91 -5.78
C SER A 73 30.20 24.00 -4.90
N SER A 74 31.50 23.91 -4.57
CA SER A 74 32.24 24.90 -3.80
C SER A 74 33.07 25.85 -4.67
N ARG A 75 32.60 26.20 -5.88
CA ARG A 75 33.21 27.32 -6.59
C ARG A 75 32.87 28.60 -5.83
N PRO A 76 33.86 29.36 -5.32
CA PRO A 76 33.58 30.64 -4.69
C PRO A 76 32.89 31.55 -5.71
N ASP A 77 31.96 32.38 -5.23
CA ASP A 77 31.21 33.34 -6.03
C ASP A 77 32.12 34.05 -7.05
N SER A 78 31.57 34.34 -8.24
CA SER A 78 32.28 34.97 -9.39
C SER A 78 33.16 36.17 -9.01
N PHE A 79 32.90 36.80 -7.86
CA PHE A 79 33.68 37.88 -7.27
C PHE A 79 35.17 37.53 -7.03
N TRP A 80 35.50 36.30 -6.63
CA TRP A 80 36.89 35.90 -6.33
C TRP A 80 37.65 35.32 -7.53
N LEU A 81 36.95 35.06 -8.64
CA LEU A 81 37.51 34.51 -9.88
C LEU A 81 37.91 35.59 -10.91
N GLN A 82 37.53 36.87 -10.70
CA GLN A 82 37.79 37.95 -11.64
C GLN A 82 39.28 38.15 -12.00
N PRO A 83 40.26 38.06 -11.06
CA PRO A 83 41.66 38.26 -11.42
C PRO A 83 42.24 37.13 -12.28
N ALA A 84 41.72 35.90 -12.12
CA ALA A 84 42.18 34.72 -12.85
C ALA A 84 41.49 34.56 -14.22
N LEU A 85 40.22 34.97 -14.35
CA LEU A 85 39.45 34.92 -15.60
C LEU A 85 39.79 36.06 -16.57
N ASN A 86 40.38 37.16 -16.07
CA ASN A 86 40.81 38.30 -16.89
C ASN A 86 42.18 38.09 -17.54
N GLN A 87 42.89 36.99 -17.23
CA GLN A 87 44.00 36.55 -18.07
C GLN A 87 43.42 35.97 -19.35
N LYS A 88 43.66 36.64 -20.49
CA LYS A 88 43.37 36.08 -21.82
C LYS A 88 43.93 34.65 -21.87
N PRO A 89 43.11 33.61 -22.15
CA PRO A 89 43.64 32.27 -22.33
C PRO A 89 44.61 32.32 -23.51
N SER A 90 45.91 32.19 -23.25
CA SER A 90 46.96 32.22 -24.27
C SER A 90 47.11 30.87 -24.99
N GLY A 91 46.04 30.11 -25.13
CA GLY A 91 46.04 28.79 -25.76
C GLY A 91 44.76 28.55 -26.54
N GLU A 92 44.90 27.88 -27.69
CA GLU A 92 43.79 27.43 -28.53
C GLU A 92 42.69 26.76 -27.70
N VAL A 93 41.43 26.92 -28.13
CA VAL A 93 40.28 26.25 -27.52
C VAL A 93 40.48 24.74 -27.63
N VAL A 94 41.00 24.14 -26.57
CA VAL A 94 41.33 22.73 -26.53
C VAL A 94 40.03 21.93 -26.63
N LYS A 95 39.85 21.21 -27.74
CA LYS A 95 38.62 20.49 -28.08
C LYS A 95 38.42 19.19 -27.28
N ARG A 96 39.45 18.71 -26.59
CA ARG A 96 39.44 17.43 -25.84
C ARG A 96 40.10 17.58 -24.48
N PHE A 97 39.45 17.05 -23.46
CA PHE A 97 39.91 17.07 -22.07
C PHE A 97 41.27 16.36 -21.90
N ASP A 98 41.52 15.33 -22.70
CA ASP A 98 42.75 14.53 -22.68
C ASP A 98 44.01 15.36 -23.01
N LEU A 99 43.86 16.41 -23.82
CA LEU A 99 44.96 17.31 -24.22
C LEU A 99 45.31 18.35 -23.14
N LEU A 100 44.51 18.46 -22.06
CA LEU A 100 44.74 19.38 -20.95
C LEU A 100 45.57 18.75 -19.82
N LEU A 101 45.75 17.42 -19.85
CA LEU A 101 46.42 16.66 -18.81
C LEU A 101 47.84 16.26 -19.26
N PRO A 102 48.86 16.37 -18.40
CA PRO A 102 50.15 15.74 -18.64
C PRO A 102 50.02 14.21 -18.70
N ASP A 103 50.75 13.54 -19.61
CA ASP A 103 50.71 12.07 -19.79
C ASP A 103 50.98 11.28 -18.49
N SER A 104 51.80 11.84 -17.59
CA SER A 104 52.10 11.25 -16.27
C SER A 104 50.93 11.30 -15.29
N ALA A 105 49.97 12.21 -15.50
CA ALA A 105 48.81 12.39 -14.64
C ALA A 105 47.59 11.56 -15.10
N GLU A 106 47.55 11.13 -16.36
CA GLU A 106 46.38 10.47 -16.95
C GLU A 106 45.97 9.20 -16.18
N GLY A 107 46.93 8.35 -15.82
CA GLY A 107 46.67 7.11 -15.07
C GLY A 107 46.07 7.37 -13.67
N ASN A 108 46.61 8.37 -12.95
CA ASN A 108 46.11 8.75 -11.63
C ASN A 108 44.72 9.40 -11.71
N VAL A 109 44.50 10.25 -12.71
CA VAL A 109 43.20 10.90 -12.94
C VAL A 109 42.15 9.87 -13.30
N ASN A 110 42.44 8.93 -14.21
CA ASN A 110 41.51 7.88 -14.58
C ASN A 110 41.16 6.98 -13.39
N GLN A 111 42.15 6.60 -12.57
CA GLN A 111 41.89 5.81 -11.36
C GLN A 111 41.04 6.59 -10.35
N ASN A 112 41.31 7.88 -10.15
CA ASN A 112 40.53 8.74 -9.26
C ASN A 112 39.10 8.93 -9.75
N VAL A 113 38.91 9.12 -11.06
CA VAL A 113 37.58 9.23 -11.70
C VAL A 113 36.80 7.94 -11.54
N GLN A 114 37.43 6.78 -11.76
CA GLN A 114 36.79 5.48 -11.57
C GLN A 114 36.40 5.24 -10.10
N ASN A 115 37.30 5.54 -9.16
CA ASN A 115 37.04 5.40 -7.74
C ASN A 115 35.91 6.33 -7.28
N MET A 116 35.88 7.57 -7.78
CA MET A 116 34.83 8.54 -7.47
C MET A 116 33.49 8.15 -8.11
N ALA A 117 33.48 7.69 -9.36
CA ALA A 117 32.26 7.23 -10.02
C ALA A 117 31.67 6.00 -9.31
N ALA A 118 32.52 5.06 -8.88
CA ALA A 118 32.10 3.91 -8.10
C ALA A 118 31.55 4.31 -6.74
N SER A 119 32.21 5.23 -6.02
CA SER A 119 31.74 5.66 -4.69
C SER A 119 30.43 6.44 -4.77
N VAL A 120 30.28 7.35 -5.73
CA VAL A 120 29.03 8.09 -5.98
C VAL A 120 27.90 7.11 -6.31
N ARG A 121 28.17 6.12 -7.16
CA ARG A 121 27.18 5.09 -7.49
C ARG A 121 26.72 4.31 -6.26
N LEU A 122 27.66 3.80 -5.47
CA LEU A 122 27.34 3.01 -4.26
C LEU A 122 26.55 3.84 -3.23
N ASN A 123 26.96 5.10 -3.02
CA ASN A 123 26.24 6.00 -2.13
C ASN A 123 24.83 6.29 -2.65
N THR A 124 24.68 6.55 -3.95
CA THR A 124 23.37 6.82 -4.57
C THR A 124 22.45 5.60 -4.48
N GLU A 125 22.95 4.39 -4.76
CA GLU A 125 22.18 3.15 -4.62
C GLU A 125 21.73 2.93 -3.16
N SER A 126 22.61 3.14 -2.18
CA SER A 126 22.29 3.05 -0.76
C SER A 126 21.21 4.05 -0.32
N LEU A 127 21.31 5.30 -0.80
CA LEU A 127 20.33 6.35 -0.53
C LEU A 127 18.97 6.04 -1.17
N ILE A 128 18.95 5.58 -2.43
CA ILE A 128 17.71 5.17 -3.11
C ILE A 128 17.03 4.04 -2.36
N ASN A 129 17.79 3.02 -1.92
CA ASN A 129 17.24 1.91 -1.16
C ASN A 129 16.62 2.39 0.16
N THR A 130 17.34 3.22 0.90
CA THR A 130 16.85 3.81 2.16
C THR A 130 15.58 4.64 1.96
N ALA A 131 15.53 5.48 0.92
CA ALA A 131 14.34 6.26 0.58
C ALA A 131 13.16 5.34 0.21
N SER A 132 13.42 4.29 -0.56
CA SER A 132 12.39 3.34 -1.00
C SER A 132 11.77 2.56 0.16
N ASP A 133 12.58 2.18 1.17
CA ASP A 133 12.14 1.47 2.37
C ASP A 133 11.28 2.37 3.27
N LYS A 134 11.67 3.63 3.40
CA LYS A 134 10.91 4.65 4.14
C LYS A 134 9.59 4.97 3.44
N ASP A 135 9.59 5.11 2.12
CA ASP A 135 8.35 5.27 1.33
C ASP A 135 7.46 4.03 1.41
N ARG A 136 8.03 2.81 1.44
CA ARG A 136 7.28 1.56 1.66
C ARG A 136 6.60 1.53 3.03
N THR A 137 7.29 1.99 4.08
CA THR A 137 6.74 2.07 5.44
C THR A 137 5.58 3.06 5.50
N LEU A 138 5.72 4.24 4.90
CA LEU A 138 4.67 5.24 4.80
C LEU A 138 3.45 4.70 4.03
N ARG A 139 3.65 3.99 2.92
CA ARG A 139 2.57 3.35 2.15
C ARG A 139 1.80 2.34 3.00
N ARG A 140 2.48 1.48 3.77
CA ARG A 140 1.83 0.49 4.66
C ARG A 140 0.90 1.15 5.66
N HIS A 141 1.33 2.25 6.28
CA HIS A 141 0.48 3.02 7.19
C HIS A 141 -0.75 3.56 6.45
N LYS A 142 -0.57 4.23 5.31
CA LYS A 142 -1.72 4.75 4.51
C LYS A 142 -2.70 3.65 4.09
N ILE A 143 -2.20 2.47 3.73
CA ILE A 143 -3.02 1.30 3.39
C ILE A 143 -3.88 0.87 4.57
N GLU A 144 -3.28 0.71 5.76
CA GLU A 144 -4.02 0.33 6.97
C GLU A 144 -5.04 1.39 7.41
N TRP A 145 -4.74 2.67 7.18
CA TRP A 145 -5.71 3.76 7.39
C TRP A 145 -6.96 3.57 6.54
N HIS A 146 -6.79 3.41 5.22
CA HIS A 146 -7.90 3.21 4.30
C HIS A 146 -8.61 1.87 4.56
N ARG A 147 -7.88 0.82 4.91
CA ARG A 147 -8.44 -0.50 5.22
C ARG A 147 -9.50 -0.44 6.31
N LYS A 148 -9.23 0.30 7.39
CA LYS A 148 -10.18 0.43 8.51
C LYS A 148 -11.48 1.13 8.09
N ILE A 149 -11.40 2.10 7.16
CA ILE A 149 -12.58 2.80 6.59
C ILE A 149 -13.32 1.91 5.59
N VAL A 150 -12.59 1.25 4.70
CA VAL A 150 -13.17 0.37 3.68
C VAL A 150 -13.90 -0.80 4.34
N LEU A 151 -13.39 -1.32 5.46
CA LEU A 151 -14.04 -2.42 6.18
C LEU A 151 -15.44 -2.07 6.71
N SER A 152 -15.62 -0.87 7.27
CA SER A 152 -16.95 -0.42 7.72
C SER A 152 -17.87 -0.12 6.54
N LEU A 153 -17.34 0.47 5.47
CA LEU A 153 -18.09 0.76 4.25
C LEU A 153 -18.46 -0.53 3.49
N ALA A 154 -17.65 -1.58 3.58
CA ALA A 154 -17.91 -2.89 2.98
C ALA A 154 -19.23 -3.48 3.45
N CYS A 155 -19.56 -3.33 4.74
CA CYS A 155 -20.84 -3.77 5.29
C CYS A 155 -22.03 -3.10 4.58
N LEU A 156 -21.93 -1.79 4.29
CA LEU A 156 -22.98 -1.04 3.58
C LEU A 156 -23.11 -1.49 2.13
N VAL A 157 -21.99 -1.70 1.44
CA VAL A 157 -21.98 -2.14 0.03
C VAL A 157 -22.53 -3.56 -0.10
N LEU A 158 -22.12 -4.47 0.78
CA LEU A 158 -22.63 -5.84 0.80
C LEU A 158 -24.12 -5.88 1.15
N PHE A 159 -24.59 -5.01 2.05
CA PHE A 159 -26.00 -4.84 2.33
C PHE A 159 -26.78 -4.36 1.10
N LEU A 160 -26.26 -3.35 0.38
CA LEU A 160 -26.88 -2.81 -0.84
C LEU A 160 -27.03 -3.87 -1.94
N VAL A 161 -26.11 -4.83 -2.00
CA VAL A 161 -26.18 -5.96 -2.94
C VAL A 161 -27.09 -7.08 -2.40
N GLY A 162 -27.01 -7.39 -1.10
CA GLY A 162 -27.76 -8.48 -0.47
C GLY A 162 -29.27 -8.25 -0.39
N ALA A 163 -29.69 -7.03 -0.05
CA ALA A 163 -31.10 -6.65 0.06
C ALA A 163 -31.90 -6.88 -1.24
N PRO A 164 -31.48 -6.39 -2.43
CA PRO A 164 -32.19 -6.63 -3.68
C PRO A 164 -32.13 -8.09 -4.13
N LEU A 165 -31.02 -8.81 -3.90
CA LEU A 165 -30.95 -10.23 -4.26
C LEU A 165 -31.93 -11.09 -3.44
N GLY A 166 -32.08 -10.77 -2.15
CA GLY A 166 -33.05 -11.43 -1.27
C GLY A 166 -34.50 -11.18 -1.68
N SER A 167 -34.84 -9.97 -2.14
CA SER A 167 -36.20 -9.64 -2.56
C SER A 167 -36.54 -10.08 -3.98
N ILE A 168 -35.57 -10.05 -4.91
CA ILE A 168 -35.76 -10.47 -6.31
C ILE A 168 -35.95 -11.99 -6.41
N ILE A 169 -35.13 -12.78 -5.70
CA ILE A 169 -35.09 -14.25 -5.86
C ILE A 169 -36.10 -14.89 -4.91
N ARG A 170 -37.39 -14.73 -5.22
CA ARG A 170 -38.50 -15.28 -4.41
C ARG A 170 -38.91 -16.72 -4.79
N LYS A 171 -38.40 -17.26 -5.90
CA LYS A 171 -38.79 -18.58 -6.47
C LYS A 171 -37.85 -19.75 -6.14
N GLY A 172 -36.96 -19.61 -5.16
CA GLY A 172 -36.11 -20.69 -4.65
C GLY A 172 -36.24 -20.79 -3.13
N GLY A 173 -35.95 -21.96 -2.55
CA GLY A 173 -35.89 -22.12 -1.10
C GLY A 173 -34.87 -21.16 -0.45
N LEU A 174 -34.91 -21.07 0.89
CA LEU A 174 -34.10 -20.17 1.73
C LEU A 174 -32.59 -20.14 1.37
N GLY A 175 -32.04 -21.19 0.78
CA GLY A 175 -30.63 -21.29 0.40
C GLY A 175 -30.23 -20.59 -0.92
N THR A 176 -31.15 -20.34 -1.86
CA THR A 176 -30.76 -19.78 -3.17
C THR A 176 -30.22 -18.34 -3.10
N PRO A 177 -30.82 -17.40 -2.34
CA PRO A 177 -30.26 -16.07 -2.19
C PRO A 177 -28.93 -16.06 -1.42
N LEU A 178 -28.75 -17.02 -0.48
CA LEU A 178 -27.52 -17.17 0.30
C LEU A 178 -26.31 -17.51 -0.60
N ILE A 179 -26.49 -18.43 -1.55
CA ILE A 179 -25.41 -18.81 -2.49
C ILE A 179 -24.96 -17.60 -3.30
N PHE A 180 -25.90 -16.81 -3.84
CA PHE A 180 -25.55 -15.59 -4.56
C PHE A 180 -24.85 -14.56 -3.67
N ALA A 181 -25.29 -14.39 -2.41
CA ALA A 181 -24.62 -13.50 -1.46
C ALA A 181 -23.15 -13.91 -1.21
N ILE A 182 -22.87 -15.21 -1.07
CA ILE A 182 -21.51 -15.73 -0.90
C ILE A 182 -20.66 -15.47 -2.15
N ILE A 183 -21.22 -15.62 -3.35
CA ILE A 183 -20.51 -15.32 -4.61
C ILE A 183 -20.11 -13.84 -4.67
N PHE A 184 -21.04 -12.91 -4.38
CA PHE A 184 -20.72 -11.48 -4.37
C PHE A 184 -19.71 -11.11 -3.26
N PHE A 185 -19.81 -11.75 -2.10
CA PHE A 185 -18.83 -11.61 -1.03
C PHE A 185 -17.43 -12.08 -1.48
N MET A 186 -17.32 -13.22 -2.17
CA MET A 186 -16.05 -13.70 -2.73
C MET A 186 -15.47 -12.71 -3.74
N VAL A 187 -16.28 -12.15 -4.64
CA VAL A 187 -15.83 -11.13 -5.59
C VAL A 187 -15.30 -9.90 -4.87
N PHE A 188 -16.00 -9.43 -3.83
CA PHE A 188 -15.52 -8.34 -2.99
C PHE A 188 -14.19 -8.67 -2.32
N TYR A 189 -14.10 -9.85 -1.69
CA TYR A 189 -12.90 -10.30 -0.98
C TYR A 189 -11.68 -10.42 -1.90
N PHE A 190 -11.83 -11.06 -3.06
CA PHE A 190 -10.74 -11.21 -4.03
C PHE A 190 -10.34 -9.88 -4.66
N SER A 191 -11.30 -9.01 -5.01
CA SER A 191 -11.00 -7.68 -5.52
C SER A 191 -10.27 -6.83 -4.48
N SER A 192 -10.69 -6.88 -3.20
CA SER A 192 -10.05 -6.13 -2.12
C SER A 192 -8.64 -6.64 -1.84
N THR A 193 -8.45 -7.97 -1.83
CA THR A 193 -7.13 -8.58 -1.60
C THR A 193 -6.16 -8.25 -2.73
N THR A 194 -6.63 -8.29 -3.98
CA THR A 194 -5.83 -7.92 -5.15
C THR A 194 -5.49 -6.43 -5.16
N GLY A 195 -6.45 -5.57 -4.83
CA GLY A 195 -6.23 -4.13 -4.67
C GLY A 195 -5.21 -3.79 -3.57
N GLU A 196 -5.26 -4.50 -2.44
CA GLU A 196 -4.25 -4.37 -1.37
C GLU A 196 -2.85 -4.78 -1.84
N LYS A 197 -2.73 -5.85 -2.62
CA LYS A 197 -1.45 -6.28 -3.21
C LYS A 197 -0.88 -5.21 -4.16
N PHE A 198 -1.70 -4.68 -5.06
CA PHE A 198 -1.27 -3.62 -5.98
C PHE A 198 -0.88 -2.32 -5.29
N ALA A 199 -1.53 -1.98 -4.16
CA ALA A 199 -1.13 -0.85 -3.33
C ALA A 199 0.21 -1.08 -2.62
N LYS A 200 0.51 -2.33 -2.21
CA LYS A 200 1.79 -2.70 -1.58
C LYS A 200 2.96 -2.71 -2.56
N GLU A 201 2.71 -3.12 -3.80
CA GLU A 201 3.71 -3.18 -4.88
C GLU A 201 3.99 -1.82 -5.54
N ASN A 202 3.34 -0.75 -5.07
CA ASN A 202 3.49 0.61 -5.61
C ASN A 202 2.97 0.79 -7.05
N THR A 203 2.23 -0.18 -7.59
CA THR A 203 1.55 -0.07 -8.89
C THR A 203 0.38 0.90 -8.83
N PHE A 204 -0.36 0.86 -7.72
CA PHE A 204 -1.48 1.78 -7.44
C PHE A 204 -1.23 2.63 -6.20
N THR A 205 -1.86 3.80 -6.17
CA THR A 205 -1.88 4.62 -4.95
C THR A 205 -2.61 3.87 -3.82
N PRO A 206 -2.24 4.06 -2.54
CA PRO A 206 -2.94 3.45 -1.41
C PRO A 206 -4.45 3.71 -1.41
N PHE A 207 -4.87 4.87 -1.92
CA PHE A 207 -6.27 5.22 -2.08
C PHE A 207 -6.95 4.35 -3.15
N THR A 208 -6.46 4.36 -4.39
CA THR A 208 -7.11 3.63 -5.50
C THR A 208 -7.08 2.12 -5.28
N GLY A 209 -6.00 1.57 -4.76
CA GLY A 209 -5.89 0.12 -4.51
C GLY A 209 -6.87 -0.37 -3.44
N MET A 210 -7.03 0.36 -2.34
CA MET A 210 -7.93 -0.06 -1.24
C MET A 210 -9.42 0.15 -1.58
N TRP A 211 -9.75 1.19 -2.35
CA TRP A 211 -11.14 1.50 -2.73
C TRP A 211 -11.59 0.76 -3.99
N MET A 212 -10.69 0.05 -4.67
CA MET A 212 -10.97 -0.68 -5.91
C MET A 212 -12.20 -1.57 -5.80
N ALA A 213 -12.28 -2.40 -4.74
CA ALA A 213 -13.42 -3.31 -4.55
C ALA A 213 -14.74 -2.57 -4.36
N THR A 214 -14.73 -1.45 -3.62
CA THR A 214 -15.89 -0.57 -3.44
C THR A 214 -16.32 0.04 -4.77
N PHE A 215 -15.38 0.58 -5.56
CA PHE A 215 -15.70 1.16 -6.87
C PHE A 215 -16.28 0.16 -7.86
N VAL A 216 -15.92 -1.12 -7.75
CA VAL A 216 -16.47 -2.19 -8.59
C VAL A 216 -17.86 -2.63 -8.10
N LEU A 217 -18.04 -2.87 -6.79
CA LEU A 217 -19.30 -3.40 -6.27
C LEU A 217 -20.39 -2.35 -6.08
N THR A 218 -20.07 -1.11 -5.72
CA THR A 218 -21.07 -0.06 -5.52
C THR A 218 -21.97 0.17 -6.73
N PRO A 219 -21.46 0.38 -7.98
CA PRO A 219 -22.32 0.56 -9.14
C PRO A 219 -23.17 -0.69 -9.44
N VAL A 220 -22.64 -1.89 -9.20
CA VAL A 220 -23.38 -3.15 -9.34
C VAL A 220 -24.51 -3.22 -8.31
N GLY A 221 -24.23 -2.85 -7.05
CA GLY A 221 -25.23 -2.77 -5.98
C GLY A 221 -26.35 -1.80 -6.34
N ILE A 222 -26.01 -0.56 -6.73
CA ILE A 222 -26.99 0.46 -7.14
C ILE A 222 -27.83 -0.05 -8.32
N PHE A 223 -27.21 -0.65 -9.32
CA PHE A 223 -27.90 -1.20 -10.48
C PHE A 223 -28.88 -2.32 -10.10
N LEU A 224 -28.47 -3.23 -9.22
CA LEU A 224 -29.32 -4.31 -8.70
C LEU A 224 -30.47 -3.76 -7.87
N THR A 225 -30.22 -2.79 -6.99
CA THR A 225 -31.27 -2.11 -6.21
C THR A 225 -32.30 -1.45 -7.13
N TYR A 226 -31.85 -0.72 -8.15
CA TYR A 226 -32.74 -0.08 -9.11
C TYR A 226 -33.62 -1.06 -9.87
N LYS A 227 -33.06 -2.20 -10.31
CA LYS A 227 -33.81 -3.27 -10.97
C LYS A 227 -34.80 -3.95 -10.03
N ALA A 228 -34.42 -4.17 -8.77
CA ALA A 228 -35.28 -4.76 -7.75
C ALA A 228 -36.53 -3.90 -7.50
N MET A 229 -36.36 -2.58 -7.42
CA MET A 229 -37.48 -1.65 -7.19
C MET A 229 -38.46 -1.58 -8.37
N ARG A 230 -38.01 -1.88 -9.59
CA ARG A 230 -38.81 -1.82 -10.82
C ARG A 230 -39.38 -3.18 -11.25
N ASP A 231 -39.50 -4.11 -10.31
CA ASP A 231 -40.12 -5.43 -10.46
C ASP A 231 -39.59 -6.25 -11.66
N SER A 232 -38.29 -6.10 -11.94
CA SER A 232 -37.66 -6.80 -13.06
C SER A 232 -37.34 -8.25 -12.67
N GLN A 233 -38.09 -9.23 -13.20
CA GLN A 233 -37.69 -10.65 -13.16
C GLN A 233 -36.49 -10.93 -14.10
N LEU A 234 -35.32 -10.35 -13.81
CA LEU A 234 -34.10 -10.58 -14.59
C LEU A 234 -33.61 -12.04 -14.53
N PHE A 235 -33.95 -12.75 -13.45
CA PHE A 235 -33.55 -14.13 -13.20
C PHE A 235 -34.73 -15.10 -13.32
N ASN A 236 -35.56 -14.93 -14.35
CA ASN A 236 -36.49 -15.99 -14.71
C ASN A 236 -35.74 -17.14 -15.39
N LYS A 237 -36.18 -18.39 -15.18
CA LYS A 237 -35.52 -19.63 -15.65
C LYS A 237 -35.18 -19.57 -17.16
N GLU A 238 -35.98 -18.85 -17.93
CA GLU A 238 -35.81 -18.61 -19.37
C GLU A 238 -34.54 -17.82 -19.74
N PHE A 239 -34.10 -16.85 -18.93
CA PHE A 239 -32.88 -16.07 -19.21
C PHE A 239 -31.62 -16.91 -19.04
N TYR A 240 -31.58 -17.78 -18.01
CA TYR A 240 -30.49 -18.76 -17.82
C TYR A 240 -30.44 -19.79 -18.96
N TYR A 241 -31.59 -20.33 -19.38
CA TYR A 241 -31.62 -21.26 -20.53
C TYR A 241 -31.22 -20.58 -21.85
N ARG A 242 -31.58 -19.30 -22.07
CA ARG A 242 -31.14 -18.55 -23.26
C ARG A 242 -29.65 -18.24 -23.25
N SER A 243 -29.12 -17.72 -22.14
CA SER A 243 -27.69 -17.37 -22.02
C SER A 243 -26.80 -18.61 -22.08
N ALA A 244 -27.17 -19.71 -21.43
CA ALA A 244 -26.47 -21.00 -21.56
C ALA A 244 -26.47 -21.54 -23.00
N ARG A 245 -27.57 -21.36 -23.74
CA ARG A 245 -27.67 -21.78 -25.15
C ARG A 245 -26.80 -20.90 -26.07
N VAL A 246 -26.68 -19.60 -25.79
CA VAL A 246 -25.80 -18.68 -26.52
C VAL A 246 -24.33 -19.00 -26.28
N ILE A 247 -23.93 -19.25 -25.02
CA ILE A 247 -22.56 -19.62 -24.66
C ILE A 247 -22.20 -20.99 -25.27
N LYS A 248 -23.10 -21.97 -25.23
CA LYS A 248 -22.90 -23.28 -25.87
C LYS A 248 -22.79 -23.20 -27.40
N LYS A 249 -23.41 -22.20 -28.02
CA LYS A 249 -23.31 -21.93 -29.47
C LYS A 249 -22.00 -21.20 -29.84
N LEU A 250 -21.41 -20.46 -28.90
CA LEU A 250 -20.12 -19.78 -29.04
C LEU A 250 -18.92 -20.71 -28.79
N PHE A 251 -19.05 -21.67 -27.86
CA PHE A 251 -18.04 -22.68 -27.55
C PHE A 251 -18.24 -24.03 -28.28
N GLY A 252 -19.30 -24.15 -29.07
CA GLY A 252 -19.66 -25.35 -29.84
C GLY A 252 -19.36 -25.24 -31.34
N ARG A 253 -18.36 -24.42 -31.72
CA ARG A 253 -17.67 -24.50 -33.02
C ARG A 253 -16.21 -24.80 -32.76
#